data_AF-A0A2N2ISF0-F1
#
_entry.id   AF-A0A2N2ISF0-F1
#
_cell.length_a   1.000
_cell.length_b   1.000
_cell.length_c   1.000
_cell.angle_alpha   90.00
_cell.angle_beta   90.00
_cell.angle_gamma   90.00
#
_symmetry.space_group_name_H-M   'P 1'
#
loop_
_entity.id
_entity.type
_entity.pdbx_description
1 polymer ?
#
loop_
_entity_poly.entity_id
_entity_poly.type
_entity_poly.pdbx_seq_one_letter_code
_entity_poly.pdbx_strand_id
1 'polypeptide(L)'
;MDPEKLRLLKDLFGAIHHRDPAGTLRVLNQLLADPEHPEELPLARARRANRHRQWVASLGFSSISGLRLSKRPRMEPLRMPLGLSLEYVFKDWGIHLMLFPMDFAPDGQTPGQDPTLPSSSSAIALGAQVGILRRSGDTPLTFGLDVRFRPTRDEEAPKPPGKGFRLPGTWQLSGFSGYHFPLLDFN
;
A
#
# COMPACT_ATOMS: atom_id res chain seq x y z
N MET A 1 -0.46 -24.29 3.29
CA MET A 1 -0.34 -23.18 2.32
C MET A 1 0.23 -23.76 1.04
N ASP A 2 -0.35 -23.41 -0.11
CA ASP A 2 0.08 -23.87 -1.43
C ASP A 2 1.57 -23.52 -1.69
N PRO A 3 2.41 -24.48 -2.11
CA PRO A 3 3.83 -24.26 -2.37
C PRO A 3 4.11 -23.19 -3.43
N GLU A 4 3.22 -23.02 -4.42
CA GLU A 4 3.36 -21.98 -5.43
C GLU A 4 3.12 -20.58 -4.82
N LYS A 5 2.09 -20.44 -3.98
CA LYS A 5 1.83 -19.19 -3.24
C LYS A 5 2.96 -18.85 -2.28
N LEU A 6 3.59 -19.85 -1.66
CA LEU A 6 4.78 -19.64 -0.82
C LEU A 6 5.97 -19.12 -1.64
N ARG A 7 6.19 -19.63 -2.86
CA ARG A 7 7.22 -19.12 -3.78
C ARG A 7 6.91 -17.67 -4.17
N LEU A 8 5.69 -17.37 -4.61
CA LEU A 8 5.28 -16.02 -4.99
C LEU A 8 5.38 -15.05 -3.81
N LEU A 9 5.10 -15.48 -2.58
CA LEU A 9 5.34 -14.67 -1.37
C LEU A 9 6.83 -14.36 -1.19
N LYS A 10 7.72 -15.34 -1.36
CA LYS A 10 9.17 -15.10 -1.29
C LYS A 10 9.64 -14.15 -2.39
N ASP A 11 9.14 -14.33 -3.61
CA ASP A 11 9.46 -13.47 -4.76
C ASP A 11 8.94 -12.04 -4.51
N LEU A 12 7.78 -11.91 -3.86
CA LEU A 12 7.21 -10.63 -3.47
C LEU A 12 8.09 -9.94 -2.43
N PHE A 13 8.47 -10.64 -1.34
CA PHE A 13 9.39 -10.10 -0.35
C PHE A 13 10.77 -9.76 -0.96
N GLY A 14 11.23 -10.54 -1.93
CA GLY A 14 12.43 -10.26 -2.71
C GLY A 14 12.29 -8.95 -3.49
N ALA A 15 11.24 -8.79 -4.30
CA ALA A 15 11.00 -7.58 -5.07
C ALA A 15 10.84 -6.34 -4.18
N ILE A 16 10.15 -6.50 -3.05
CA ILE A 16 10.01 -5.48 -2.00
C ILE A 16 11.38 -5.08 -1.43
N HIS A 17 12.19 -6.06 -1.04
CA HIS A 17 13.52 -5.83 -0.46
C HIS A 17 14.42 -5.07 -1.45
N HIS A 18 14.37 -5.43 -2.73
CA HIS A 18 15.15 -4.81 -3.79
C HIS A 18 14.54 -3.51 -4.33
N ARG A 19 13.43 -3.04 -3.76
CA ARG A 19 12.75 -1.80 -4.18
C ARG A 19 12.39 -1.81 -5.65
N ASP A 20 11.92 -2.94 -6.18
CA ASP A 20 11.50 -3.11 -7.57
C ASP A 20 9.96 -3.05 -7.66
N PRO A 21 9.37 -1.88 -8.02
CA PRO A 21 7.92 -1.74 -8.13
C PRO A 21 7.33 -2.58 -9.25
N ALA A 22 8.05 -2.74 -10.37
CA ALA A 22 7.58 -3.51 -11.51
C ALA A 22 7.55 -5.01 -11.19
N GLY A 23 8.60 -5.51 -10.52
CA GLY A 23 8.64 -6.87 -9.97
C GLY A 23 7.56 -7.08 -8.90
N THR A 24 7.38 -6.11 -7.99
CA THR A 24 6.36 -6.18 -6.94
C THR A 24 4.96 -6.30 -7.55
N LEU A 25 4.59 -5.42 -8.50
CA LEU A 25 3.29 -5.45 -9.17
C LEU A 25 3.08 -6.73 -9.98
N ARG A 26 4.13 -7.24 -10.65
CA ARG A 26 4.06 -8.49 -11.41
C ARG A 26 3.79 -9.69 -10.51
N VAL A 27 4.55 -9.80 -9.41
CA VAL A 27 4.37 -10.91 -8.46
C VAL A 27 3.03 -10.80 -7.75
N LEU A 28 2.58 -9.59 -7.41
CA LEU A 28 1.23 -9.37 -6.89
C LEU A 28 0.16 -9.85 -7.87
N ASN A 29 0.25 -9.48 -9.15
CA ASN A 29 -0.71 -9.95 -10.17
C ASN A 29 -0.72 -11.49 -10.26
N GLN A 30 0.43 -12.15 -10.16
CA GLN A 30 0.50 -13.62 -10.15
C GLN A 30 -0.07 -14.24 -8.88
N LEU A 31 0.19 -13.65 -7.70
CA LEU A 31 -0.33 -14.13 -6.42
C LEU A 31 -1.85 -13.96 -6.31
N LEU A 32 -2.37 -12.98 -7.05
CA LEU A 32 -3.76 -12.64 -7.15
C LEU A 32 -4.52 -13.42 -8.23
N ALA A 33 -3.84 -13.88 -9.29
CA ALA A 33 -4.49 -14.60 -10.39
C ALA A 33 -5.09 -15.92 -9.90
N ASP A 34 -6.32 -16.21 -10.35
CA ASP A 34 -6.88 -17.56 -10.25
C ASP A 34 -6.36 -18.37 -11.45
N PRO A 35 -5.58 -19.45 -11.25
CA PRO A 35 -5.08 -20.27 -12.35
C PRO A 35 -6.18 -20.99 -13.13
N GLU A 36 -7.36 -21.23 -12.52
CA GLU A 36 -8.50 -21.81 -13.22
C GLU A 36 -9.37 -20.76 -13.91
N HIS A 37 -9.30 -19.50 -13.48
CA HIS A 37 -10.10 -18.39 -14.00
C HIS A 37 -9.25 -17.10 -14.09
N PRO A 38 -8.25 -17.03 -14.98
CA PRO A 38 -7.27 -15.93 -15.03
C PRO A 38 -7.89 -14.57 -15.39
N GLU A 39 -9.11 -14.59 -15.94
CA GLU A 39 -9.94 -13.41 -16.22
C GLU A 39 -10.79 -12.93 -15.03
N GLU A 40 -10.95 -13.73 -13.98
CA GLU A 40 -11.77 -13.37 -12.82
C GLU A 40 -10.99 -12.52 -11.80
N LEU A 41 -11.70 -11.61 -11.14
CA LEU A 41 -11.09 -10.74 -10.13
C LEU A 41 -10.64 -11.59 -8.91
N PRO A 42 -9.43 -11.36 -8.39
CA PRO A 42 -8.76 -12.22 -7.41
C PRO A 42 -9.59 -12.75 -6.21
N LEU A 43 -9.48 -14.07 -6.01
CA LEU A 43 -10.17 -14.96 -5.05
C LEU A 43 -10.34 -14.46 -3.60
N ALA A 44 -9.47 -13.59 -3.07
CA ALA A 44 -9.63 -13.03 -1.73
C ALA A 44 -10.91 -12.16 -1.60
N ARG A 45 -11.37 -11.60 -2.73
CA ARG A 45 -12.46 -10.62 -2.82
C ARG A 45 -13.84 -11.26 -2.66
N ALA A 46 -14.07 -12.40 -3.33
CA ALA A 46 -15.32 -13.16 -3.21
C ALA A 46 -15.51 -13.77 -1.81
N ARG A 47 -14.42 -14.16 -1.14
CA ARG A 47 -14.44 -14.77 0.21
C ARG A 47 -14.91 -13.84 1.32
N ARG A 48 -14.93 -12.52 1.08
CA ARG A 48 -15.37 -11.51 2.05
C ARG A 48 -16.83 -11.11 1.88
N ALA A 49 -17.49 -11.52 0.79
CA ALA A 49 -18.82 -11.04 0.47
C ALA A 49 -19.89 -11.39 1.51
N ASN A 50 -19.71 -12.54 2.17
CA ASN A 50 -20.60 -13.06 3.21
C ASN A 50 -20.12 -12.76 4.64
N ARG A 51 -19.00 -12.04 4.82
CA ARG A 51 -18.47 -11.72 6.15
C ARG A 51 -19.26 -10.55 6.74
N HIS A 52 -19.81 -10.73 7.94
CA HIS A 52 -20.55 -9.70 8.67
C HIS A 52 -20.11 -9.66 10.13
N ARG A 53 -19.80 -8.47 10.64
CA ARG A 53 -19.32 -8.23 12.01
C ARG A 53 -18.05 -9.01 12.35
N GLN A 54 -17.13 -9.07 11.39
CA GLN A 54 -15.88 -9.83 11.51
C GLN A 54 -14.68 -8.94 11.25
N TRP A 55 -13.62 -9.20 12.02
CA TRP A 55 -12.28 -8.70 11.71
C TRP A 55 -11.63 -9.58 10.66
N VAL A 56 -10.98 -8.96 9.69
CA VAL A 56 -10.22 -9.63 8.63
C VAL A 56 -8.86 -8.97 8.54
N ALA A 57 -7.81 -9.74 8.81
CA ALA A 57 -6.45 -9.30 8.59
C ALA A 57 -5.97 -9.78 7.22
N SER A 58 -5.27 -8.92 6.49
CA SER A 58 -4.72 -9.26 5.18
C SER A 58 -3.46 -8.52 4.82
N LEU A 59 -2.66 -9.11 3.93
CA LEU A 59 -1.79 -8.32 3.09
C LEU A 59 -2.70 -7.60 2.07
N GLY A 60 -2.60 -6.27 2.00
CA GLY A 60 -3.47 -5.46 1.17
C GLY A 60 -2.69 -4.41 0.38
N PHE A 61 -3.24 -4.05 -0.77
CA PHE A 61 -2.75 -3.00 -1.65
C PHE A 61 -3.84 -1.96 -1.81
N SER A 62 -3.54 -0.67 -1.68
CA SER A 62 -4.52 0.38 -1.96
C SER A 62 -4.10 1.19 -3.19
N SER A 63 -5.07 1.75 -3.89
CA SER A 63 -4.87 2.72 -4.97
C SER A 63 -5.63 3.98 -4.59
N ILE A 64 -4.91 4.97 -4.07
CA ILE A 64 -5.49 6.14 -3.37
C ILE A 64 -5.00 7.44 -3.98
N SER A 65 -5.90 8.41 -4.08
CA SER A 65 -5.54 9.81 -4.32
C SER A 65 -5.81 10.62 -3.05
N GLY A 66 -4.94 11.58 -2.79
CA GLY A 66 -4.94 12.31 -1.53
C GLY A 66 -5.23 13.79 -1.69
N LEU A 67 -5.64 14.42 -0.59
CA LEU A 67 -5.61 15.86 -0.41
C LEU A 67 -4.75 16.15 0.82
N ARG A 68 -3.57 16.74 0.61
CA ARG A 68 -2.68 17.11 1.71
C ARG A 68 -3.32 18.21 2.55
N LEU A 69 -3.52 17.93 3.82
CA LEU A 69 -4.13 18.85 4.78
C LEU A 69 -3.04 19.81 5.27
N SER A 70 -3.00 21.02 4.70
CA SER A 70 -2.07 22.08 5.10
C SER A 70 -2.72 23.45 4.93
N LYS A 71 -2.02 24.54 5.29
CA LYS A 71 -2.50 25.92 5.08
C LYS A 71 -2.96 26.20 3.65
N ARG A 72 -2.42 25.48 2.66
CA ARG A 72 -2.91 25.45 1.28
C ARG A 72 -3.16 23.98 0.88
N PRO A 73 -4.42 23.53 0.80
CA PRO A 73 -4.72 22.17 0.38
C PRO A 73 -4.11 21.90 -1.00
N ARG A 74 -3.48 20.74 -1.17
CA ARG A 74 -2.89 20.32 -2.45
C ARG A 74 -3.33 18.90 -2.74
N MET A 75 -3.83 18.68 -3.95
CA MET A 75 -4.07 17.34 -4.46
C MET A 75 -2.74 16.59 -4.49
N GLU A 76 -2.73 15.40 -3.91
CA GLU A 76 -1.61 14.47 -4.00
C GLU A 76 -1.85 13.55 -5.19
N PRO A 77 -0.79 13.23 -5.97
CA PRO A 77 -0.91 12.31 -7.09
C PRO A 77 -1.34 10.93 -6.60
N LEU A 78 -1.71 10.06 -7.55
CA LEU A 78 -2.06 8.68 -7.25
C LEU A 78 -0.95 8.00 -6.45
N ARG A 79 -1.34 7.21 -5.45
CA ARG A 79 -0.45 6.49 -4.55
C ARG A 79 -0.93 5.06 -4.41
N MET A 80 0.03 4.18 -4.23
CA MET A 80 -0.18 2.74 -4.25
C MET A 80 0.51 2.10 -3.04
N PRO A 81 -0.02 2.28 -1.82
CA PRO A 81 0.55 1.68 -0.62
C PRO A 81 0.32 0.16 -0.58
N LEU A 82 1.33 -0.56 -0.12
CA LEU A 82 1.32 -2.02 0.06
C LEU A 82 1.70 -2.33 1.50
N GLY A 83 0.88 -3.12 2.20
CA GLY A 83 1.01 -3.27 3.64
C GLY A 83 0.06 -4.27 4.28
N LEU A 84 0.12 -4.33 5.60
CA LEU A 84 -0.79 -5.12 6.41
C LEU A 84 -2.05 -4.31 6.67
N SER A 85 -3.19 -4.91 6.40
CA SER A 85 -4.51 -4.33 6.54
C SER A 85 -5.30 -5.11 7.57
N LEU A 86 -6.12 -4.40 8.33
CA LEU A 86 -7.07 -4.93 9.27
C LEU A 86 -8.41 -4.24 9.02
N GLU A 87 -9.40 -5.04 8.66
CA GLU A 87 -10.72 -4.54 8.30
C GLU A 87 -11.78 -5.10 9.24
N TYR A 88 -12.68 -4.25 9.69
CA TYR A 88 -13.91 -4.70 10.33
C TYR A 88 -15.06 -4.55 9.35
N VAL A 89 -15.61 -5.67 8.88
CA VAL A 89 -16.58 -5.69 7.78
C VAL A 89 -18.01 -5.78 8.34
N PHE A 90 -18.82 -4.76 8.07
CA PHE A 90 -20.28 -4.82 8.11
C PHE A 90 -20.81 -4.97 6.67
N LYS A 91 -22.09 -5.34 6.51
CA LYS A 91 -22.69 -5.76 5.23
C LYS A 91 -22.17 -4.95 4.02
N ASP A 92 -22.33 -3.63 4.07
CA ASP A 92 -22.01 -2.71 2.96
C ASP A 92 -20.93 -1.68 3.33
N TRP A 93 -20.46 -1.67 4.57
CA TRP A 93 -19.47 -0.71 5.06
C TRP A 93 -18.57 -1.34 6.12
N GLY A 94 -17.45 -0.71 6.43
CA GLY A 94 -16.50 -1.22 7.39
C GLY A 94 -15.52 -0.18 7.87
N ILE A 95 -14.67 -0.61 8.79
CA ILE A 95 -13.50 0.16 9.22
C ILE A 95 -12.29 -0.45 8.50
N HIS A 96 -11.44 0.40 7.95
CA HIS A 96 -10.22 0.02 7.29
C HIS A 96 -9.03 0.62 8.03
N LEU A 97 -8.10 -0.25 8.44
CA LEU A 97 -6.82 0.12 9.00
C LEU A 97 -5.73 -0.51 8.13
N MET A 98 -4.68 0.24 7.81
CA MET A 98 -3.55 -0.32 7.09
C MET A 98 -2.25 0.28 7.59
N LEU A 99 -1.27 -0.57 7.87
CA LEU A 99 0.11 -0.20 8.11
C LEU A 99 0.90 -0.61 6.87
N PHE A 100 1.49 0.37 6.20
CA PHE A 100 2.24 0.14 4.97
C PHE A 100 3.70 0.54 5.16
N PRO A 101 4.64 -0.37 4.89
CA PRO A 101 6.06 -0.03 4.81
C PRO A 101 6.46 0.48 3.42
N MET A 102 5.55 0.45 2.44
CA MET A 102 5.81 0.82 1.06
C MET A 102 4.67 1.64 0.48
N ASP A 103 5.03 2.59 -0.37
CA ASP A 103 4.12 3.43 -1.12
C ASP A 103 4.71 3.68 -2.51
N PHE A 104 4.03 3.20 -3.55
CA PHE A 104 4.44 3.44 -4.93
C PHE A 104 3.73 4.69 -5.46
N ALA A 105 4.46 5.54 -6.20
CA ALA A 105 3.87 6.67 -6.92
C ALA A 105 4.15 6.51 -8.42
N PRO A 106 3.12 6.38 -9.26
CA PRO A 106 3.30 6.29 -10.71
C PRO A 106 3.94 7.57 -11.29
N ASP A 107 3.71 8.72 -10.66
CA ASP A 107 4.20 10.03 -11.13
C ASP A 107 5.53 10.47 -10.51
N GLY A 108 6.37 9.52 -10.07
CA GLY A 108 7.76 9.77 -9.69
C GLY A 108 8.68 10.17 -10.85
N GLN A 109 8.14 10.51 -12.03
CA GLN A 109 8.86 11.15 -13.14
C GLN A 109 9.20 12.60 -12.81
N THR A 110 10.05 12.82 -11.81
CA THR A 110 11.05 13.87 -11.97
C THR A 110 12.08 13.28 -12.93
N PRO A 111 12.39 13.93 -14.07
CA PRO A 111 13.45 13.45 -14.95
C PRO A 111 14.71 13.29 -14.10
N GLY A 112 15.16 12.05 -13.91
CA GLY A 112 16.55 11.84 -13.54
C GLY A 112 17.41 12.42 -14.66
N GLN A 113 18.63 12.85 -14.33
CA GLN A 113 19.63 13.23 -15.33
C GLN A 113 19.91 12.12 -16.37
N ASP A 114 19.41 10.90 -16.15
CA ASP A 114 19.58 9.76 -17.02
C ASP A 114 18.21 9.11 -17.37
N PRO A 115 17.77 9.13 -18.64
CA PRO A 115 16.50 8.55 -19.09
C PRO A 115 16.51 7.01 -19.14
N THR A 116 17.64 6.36 -18.85
CA THR A 116 17.78 4.89 -18.92
C THR A 116 17.49 4.16 -17.61
N LEU A 117 17.35 4.89 -16.49
CA LEU A 117 17.09 4.33 -15.17
C LEU A 117 15.73 4.82 -14.65
N PRO A 118 14.81 3.92 -14.26
CA PRO A 118 13.57 4.34 -13.62
C PRO A 118 13.90 5.10 -12.32
N SER A 119 13.47 6.36 -12.23
CA SER A 119 13.62 7.19 -11.03
C SER A 119 12.71 6.64 -9.92
N SER A 120 13.18 5.61 -9.22
CA SER A 120 12.49 4.93 -8.11
C SER A 120 12.48 5.80 -6.84
N SER A 121 11.80 6.94 -6.89
CA SER A 121 11.65 7.85 -5.76
C SER A 121 10.44 7.54 -4.86
N SER A 122 10.08 6.26 -4.68
CA SER A 122 9.42 5.78 -3.46
C SER A 122 9.25 4.26 -3.48
N ALA A 123 10.04 3.56 -2.65
CA ALA A 123 9.88 2.14 -2.40
C ALA A 123 9.86 1.79 -0.90
N ILE A 124 10.22 2.71 -0.01
CA ILE A 124 10.04 2.55 1.44
C ILE A 124 9.38 3.83 1.95
N ALA A 125 8.17 3.69 2.46
CA ALA A 125 7.42 4.73 3.12
C ALA A 125 6.74 4.11 4.33
N LEU A 126 7.08 4.58 5.52
CA LEU A 126 6.35 4.16 6.72
C LEU A 126 5.10 5.01 6.81
N GLY A 127 3.94 4.38 6.78
CA GLY A 127 2.70 5.09 6.96
C GLY A 127 1.56 4.21 7.44
N ALA A 128 0.48 4.90 7.78
CA ALA A 128 -0.74 4.30 8.28
C ALA A 128 -1.95 4.96 7.62
N GLN A 129 -2.92 4.13 7.24
CA GLN A 129 -4.25 4.58 6.84
C GLN A 129 -5.26 4.18 7.90
N VAL A 130 -6.18 5.10 8.17
CA VAL A 130 -7.42 4.84 8.91
C VAL A 130 -8.57 5.41 8.12
N GLY A 131 -9.60 4.61 7.89
CA GLY A 131 -10.72 5.05 7.08
C GLY A 131 -11.97 4.21 7.21
N ILE A 132 -12.99 4.66 6.52
CA ILE A 132 -14.23 3.94 6.30
C ILE A 132 -14.12 3.23 4.97
N LEU A 133 -14.43 1.95 4.99
CA LEU A 133 -14.60 1.12 3.81
C LEU A 133 -16.08 1.14 3.44
N ARG A 134 -16.40 1.36 2.17
CA ARG A 134 -17.73 1.16 1.60
C ARG A 134 -17.61 0.14 0.49
N ARG A 135 -18.42 -0.91 0.55
CA ARG A 135 -18.48 -1.87 -0.56
C ARG A 135 -19.18 -1.20 -1.73
N SER A 136 -18.49 -1.14 -2.86
CA SER A 136 -18.99 -0.59 -4.12
C SER A 136 -18.76 -1.64 -5.20
N GLY A 137 -19.71 -2.55 -5.36
CA GLY A 137 -19.49 -3.77 -6.14
C GLY A 137 -18.37 -4.62 -5.53
N ASP A 138 -17.46 -5.08 -6.37
CA ASP A 138 -16.40 -6.02 -6.00
C ASP A 138 -15.15 -5.36 -5.41
N THR A 139 -15.06 -4.03 -5.47
CA THR A 139 -13.89 -3.30 -4.95
C THR A 139 -14.34 -2.33 -3.85
N PRO A 140 -13.88 -2.51 -2.60
CA PRO A 140 -14.21 -1.57 -1.54
C PRO A 140 -13.54 -0.23 -1.82
N LEU A 141 -14.38 0.81 -1.78
CA LEU A 141 -13.97 2.19 -1.82
C LEU A 141 -13.66 2.64 -0.38
N THR A 142 -12.46 3.12 -0.15
CA THR A 142 -11.97 3.57 1.15
C THR A 142 -11.79 5.09 1.16
N PHE A 143 -12.18 5.69 2.27
CA PHE A 143 -12.04 7.12 2.53
C PHE A 143 -11.52 7.34 3.93
N GLY A 144 -10.57 8.24 4.11
CA GLY A 144 -10.05 8.48 5.46
C GLY A 144 -8.82 9.35 5.51
N LEU A 145 -7.99 9.09 6.51
CA LEU A 145 -6.75 9.79 6.77
C LEU A 145 -5.55 8.87 6.51
N ASP A 146 -4.59 9.41 5.79
CA ASP A 146 -3.28 8.81 5.52
C ASP A 146 -2.22 9.61 6.27
N VAL A 147 -1.43 8.91 7.07
CA VAL A 147 -0.29 9.47 7.81
C VAL A 147 0.95 8.82 7.25
N ARG A 148 1.88 9.63 6.73
CA ARG A 148 3.10 9.13 6.09
C ARG A 148 4.34 9.82 6.61
N PHE A 149 5.34 9.03 6.93
CA PHE A 149 6.69 9.51 7.17
C PHE A 149 7.48 9.50 5.87
N ARG A 150 7.98 10.67 5.47
CA ARG A 150 8.95 10.80 4.38
C ARG A 150 10.33 11.10 4.97
N PRO A 151 11.30 10.17 4.87
CA PRO A 151 12.66 10.46 5.28
C PRO A 151 13.24 11.58 4.42
N THR A 152 13.92 12.54 5.04
CA THR A 152 14.73 13.52 4.32
C THR A 152 16.06 12.86 3.99
N ARG A 153 16.47 12.92 2.73
CA ARG A 153 17.79 12.41 2.30
C ARG A 153 18.82 13.38 2.88
N ASP A 154 19.52 13.00 3.95
CA ASP A 154 20.65 13.77 4.44
C ASP A 154 21.80 13.62 3.44
N GLU A 155 22.23 14.72 2.83
CA GLU A 155 23.50 14.80 2.08
C GLU A 155 24.72 14.94 3.01
N GLU A 156 24.54 15.03 4.32
CA GLU A 156 25.64 15.17 5.28
C GLU A 156 25.79 13.97 6.22
N ALA A 157 27.04 13.54 6.36
CA ALA A 157 27.51 12.33 7.01
C ALA A 157 26.99 12.08 8.44
N PRO A 158 26.84 10.81 8.86
CA PRO A 158 26.33 10.47 10.18
C PRO A 158 27.29 10.92 11.29
N LYS A 159 26.82 11.82 12.17
CA LYS A 159 27.47 12.09 13.47
C LYS A 159 27.12 10.98 14.47
N PRO A 160 28.06 10.60 15.36
CA PRO A 160 27.91 9.47 16.28
C PRO A 160 26.87 9.71 17.39
N PRO A 161 26.40 8.66 18.08
CA PRO A 161 25.08 8.61 18.69
C PRO A 161 25.04 9.35 20.04
N GLY A 162 24.44 10.53 20.05
CA GLY A 162 23.90 11.16 21.25
C GLY A 162 22.43 10.75 21.44
N LYS A 163 22.09 10.24 22.63
CA LYS A 163 20.75 9.82 23.12
C LYS A 163 19.55 10.34 22.28
N GLY A 164 19.01 9.46 21.44
CA GLY A 164 17.75 9.66 20.73
C GLY A 164 17.87 9.33 19.25
N PHE A 165 17.51 8.10 18.88
CA PHE A 165 17.35 7.74 17.48
C PHE A 165 16.16 8.53 16.90
N ARG A 166 16.42 9.69 16.31
CA ARG A 166 15.45 10.45 15.52
C ARG A 166 15.76 10.19 14.05
N LEU A 167 14.87 9.47 13.37
CA LEU A 167 14.91 9.37 11.92
C LEU A 167 14.63 10.77 11.33
N PRO A 168 15.57 11.36 10.58
CA PRO A 168 15.36 12.64 9.93
C PRO A 168 14.28 12.49 8.87
N GLY A 169 13.22 13.28 8.97
CA GLY A 169 12.11 13.23 8.02
C GLY A 169 10.91 14.06 8.45
N THR A 170 9.89 14.05 7.59
CA THR A 170 8.67 14.82 7.80
C THR A 170 7.46 13.90 7.82
N TRP A 171 6.57 14.13 8.80
CA TRP A 171 5.26 13.52 8.82
C TRP A 171 4.30 14.34 7.95
N GLN A 172 3.54 13.64 7.12
CA GLN A 172 2.52 14.20 6.25
C GLN A 172 1.18 13.59 6.63
N LEU A 173 0.17 14.46 6.76
CA LEU A 173 -1.20 14.07 6.98
C LEU A 173 -2.01 14.48 5.76
N SER A 174 -2.69 13.52 5.16
CA SER A 174 -3.53 13.70 3.97
C SER A 174 -4.90 13.06 4.21
N GLY A 175 -5.96 13.70 3.72
CA GLY A 175 -7.19 12.97 3.45
C GLY A 175 -6.98 12.09 2.22
N PHE A 176 -7.59 10.92 2.15
CA PHE A 176 -7.52 10.06 0.97
C PHE A 176 -8.88 9.51 0.56
N SER A 177 -9.00 9.20 -0.72
CA SER A 177 -10.06 8.38 -1.28
C SER A 177 -9.46 7.43 -2.31
N GLY A 178 -9.92 6.19 -2.33
CA GLY A 178 -9.44 5.23 -3.31
C GLY A 178 -9.96 3.84 -3.09
N TYR A 179 -9.34 2.87 -3.74
CA TYR A 179 -9.75 1.48 -3.67
C TYR A 179 -8.77 0.68 -2.81
N HIS A 180 -9.29 -0.26 -2.02
CA HIS A 180 -8.47 -1.24 -1.32
C HIS A 180 -8.64 -2.63 -1.92
N PHE A 181 -7.53 -3.33 -2.10
CA PHE A 181 -7.44 -4.64 -2.71
C PHE A 181 -6.79 -5.60 -1.71
N PRO A 182 -7.58 -6.42 -1.00
CA PRO A 182 -7.00 -7.47 -0.18
C PRO A 182 -6.35 -8.52 -1.09
N LEU A 183 -5.10 -8.84 -0.79
CA LEU A 183 -4.27 -9.76 -1.58
C LEU A 183 -4.29 -11.16 -0.98
N LEU A 184 -4.14 -11.24 0.34
CA LEU A 184 -4.10 -12.49 1.08
C LEU A 184 -4.75 -12.32 2.44
N ASP A 185 -5.81 -13.07 2.70
CA ASP A 185 -6.48 -13.13 4.00
C ASP A 185 -5.71 -14.09 4.93
N PHE A 186 -5.51 -13.68 6.17
CA PHE A 186 -4.90 -14.53 7.21
C PHE A 186 -5.94 -15.32 8.02
N ASN A 187 -7.23 -15.10 7.76
CA ASN A 187 -8.37 -15.69 8.45
C ASN A 187 -9.13 -16.68 7.58
#